data_AF-A0AAU5KZD1-F1
#
_entry.id   AF-A0AAU5KZD1-F1
#
_cell.length_a   1.000
_cell.length_b   1.000
_cell.length_c   1.000
_cell.angle_alpha   90.00
_cell.angle_beta   90.00
_cell.angle_gamma   90.00
#
_symmetry.space_group_name_H-M   'P 1'
#
loop_
_entity.id
_entity.type
_entity.pdbx_description
1 polymer ?
#
loop_
_entity_poly.entity_id
_entity_poly.type
_entity_poly.pdbx_seq_one_letter_code
_entity_poly.pdbx_strand_id
1 'polypeptide(L)'
;MKLIVAGQDAATPDEFAELALGFGIDAELFTGSEAETAEQRRIRLDAARDILRDLDPPAARFASALMRTAARRRAETWKAAA
;
A
#
# COMPACT_ATOMS: atom_id res chain seq x y z
N MET A 1 -12.99 -15.21 10.27
CA MET A 1 -12.98 -14.79 8.86
C MET A 1 -11.71 -15.36 8.24
N LYS A 2 -11.77 -15.98 7.05
CA LYS A 2 -10.56 -16.44 6.33
C LYS A 2 -10.14 -15.36 5.33
N LEU A 3 -8.83 -15.12 5.19
CA LEU A 3 -8.25 -14.19 4.22
C LEU A 3 -7.76 -15.02 3.03
N ILE A 4 -8.46 -14.96 1.90
CA ILE A 4 -8.17 -15.80 0.73
C ILE A 4 -7.86 -14.92 -0.47
N VAL A 5 -6.72 -15.16 -1.12
CA VAL A 5 -6.32 -14.49 -2.37
C VAL A 5 -5.95 -15.55 -3.40
N ALA A 6 -6.65 -15.56 -4.54
CA ALA A 6 -6.41 -16.54 -5.62
C ALA A 6 -6.37 -18.01 -5.13
N GLY A 7 -7.14 -18.36 -4.10
CA GLY A 7 -7.18 -19.71 -3.51
C GLY A 7 -6.07 -20.02 -2.50
N GLN A 8 -5.23 -19.05 -2.16
CA GLN A 8 -4.24 -19.14 -1.09
C GLN A 8 -4.79 -18.51 0.20
N ASP A 9 -4.63 -19.19 1.33
CA ASP A 9 -4.98 -18.69 2.66
C ASP A 9 -3.82 -17.83 3.20
N ALA A 10 -4.10 -16.60 3.61
CA ALA A 10 -3.19 -15.75 4.38
C ALA A 10 -3.45 -15.92 5.88
N ALA A 11 -2.41 -16.16 6.67
CA ALA A 11 -2.46 -16.22 8.12
C ALA A 11 -2.42 -14.82 8.74
N THR A 12 -1.78 -13.86 8.07
CA THR A 12 -1.61 -12.49 8.56
C THR A 12 -2.11 -11.44 7.55
N PRO A 13 -2.40 -10.20 8.01
CA PRO A 13 -2.70 -9.09 7.10
C PRO A 13 -1.56 -8.76 6.14
N ASP A 14 -0.30 -8.94 6.56
CA ASP A 14 0.88 -8.70 5.73
C ASP A 14 1.00 -9.74 4.62
N GLU A 15 0.82 -11.02 4.95
CA GLU A 15 0.73 -12.09 3.94
C GLU A 15 -0.42 -11.86 2.96
N PHE A 16 -1.56 -11.37 3.45
CA PHE A 16 -2.68 -11.01 2.58
C PHE A 16 -2.28 -9.89 1.60
N ALA A 17 -1.57 -8.87 2.08
CA ALA A 17 -1.11 -7.77 1.23
C ALA A 17 -0.09 -8.25 0.18
N GLU A 18 0.87 -9.09 0.56
CA GLU A 18 1.82 -9.70 -0.36
C GLU A 18 1.12 -10.52 -1.44
N LEU A 19 0.19 -11.40 -1.05
CA LEU A 19 -0.56 -12.22 -2.00
C LEU A 19 -1.44 -11.35 -2.92
N ALA A 20 -2.03 -10.27 -2.40
CA ALA A 20 -2.91 -9.39 -3.17
C ALA A 20 -2.15 -8.49 -4.14
N LEU A 21 -0.91 -8.10 -3.82
CA LEU A 21 -0.05 -7.29 -4.69
C LEU A 21 0.72 -8.14 -5.70
N GLY A 22 0.98 -9.41 -5.37
CA GLY A 22 1.85 -10.29 -6.14
C GLY A 22 3.24 -10.39 -5.52
N PHE A 23 3.93 -11.49 -5.83
CA PHE A 23 5.21 -11.81 -5.22
C PHE A 23 6.27 -10.74 -5.47
N GLY A 24 6.90 -10.25 -4.40
CA GLY A 24 8.00 -9.28 -4.47
C GLY A 24 7.57 -7.81 -4.48
N ILE A 25 6.28 -7.50 -4.32
CA ILE A 25 5.80 -6.12 -4.20
C ILE A 25 5.45 -5.82 -2.75
N ASP A 26 6.27 -4.97 -2.11
CA ASP A 26 6.07 -4.55 -0.73
C ASP A 26 4.91 -3.54 -0.60
N ALA A 27 4.02 -3.76 0.37
CA ALA A 27 2.94 -2.84 0.67
C ALA A 27 3.44 -1.45 1.12
N GLU A 28 4.62 -1.37 1.75
CA GLU A 28 5.26 -0.11 2.16
C GLU A 28 5.54 0.83 1.00
N LEU A 29 5.67 0.30 -0.21
CA LEU A 29 5.82 1.12 -1.41
C LEU A 29 4.61 2.03 -1.61
N PHE A 30 3.42 1.54 -1.29
CA PHE A 30 2.16 2.27 -1.42
C PHE A 30 1.80 3.05 -0.14
N THR A 31 2.06 2.47 1.04
CA THR A 31 1.67 3.06 2.33
C THR A 31 2.67 4.09 2.84
N GLY A 32 3.96 3.90 2.55
CA GLY A 32 5.09 4.70 3.04
C GLY A 32 5.32 4.59 4.55
N SER A 33 6.54 4.92 4.97
CA SER A 33 6.93 4.94 6.39
C SER A 33 6.47 6.24 7.09
N GLU A 34 6.29 6.19 8.41
CA GLU A 34 6.08 7.39 9.25
C GLU A 34 7.33 8.26 9.36
N ALA A 35 8.52 7.66 9.22
CA ALA A 35 9.80 8.36 9.29
C ALA A 35 10.23 9.00 7.95
N GLU A 36 9.41 8.88 6.89
CA GLU A 36 9.78 9.40 5.57
C GLU A 36 9.79 10.93 5.54
N THR A 37 10.84 11.52 4.97
CA THR A 37 10.87 12.94 4.64
C THR A 37 9.90 13.26 3.51
N ALA A 38 9.59 14.54 3.32
CA ALA A 38 8.75 14.99 2.21
C ALA A 38 9.33 14.60 0.83
N GLU A 39 10.65 14.58 0.69
CA GLU A 39 11.34 14.22 -0.55
C GLU A 39 11.31 12.71 -0.80
N GLN A 40 11.64 11.89 0.21
CA GLN A 40 11.51 10.43 0.11
C GLN A 40 10.08 10.01 -0.24
N ARG A 41 9.08 10.67 0.36
CA ARG A 41 7.67 10.48 0.02
C ARG A 41 7.37 10.81 -1.43
N ARG A 42 7.92 11.89 -1.96
CA ARG A 42 7.73 12.28 -3.37
C ARG A 42 8.26 11.20 -4.30
N ILE A 43 9.49 10.74 -4.07
CA ILE A 43 10.15 9.68 -4.84
C ILE A 43 9.34 8.38 -4.77
N ARG A 44 8.96 7.97 -3.56
CA ARG A 44 8.16 6.75 -3.35
C ARG A 44 6.81 6.83 -4.09
N LEU A 45 6.10 7.95 -3.99
CA LEU A 45 4.82 8.11 -4.67
C LEU A 45 4.95 8.13 -6.19
N ASP A 46 6.10 8.55 -6.72
CA ASP A 46 6.40 8.46 -8.14
C ASP A 46 6.57 6.99 -8.56
N ALA A 47 7.46 6.26 -7.88
CA ALA A 47 7.66 4.83 -8.09
C ALA A 47 6.36 4.01 -7.92
N ALA A 48 5.55 4.32 -6.91
CA ALA A 48 4.27 3.66 -6.67
C ALA A 48 3.29 3.88 -7.82
N ARG A 49 3.30 5.06 -8.46
CA ARG A 49 2.45 5.34 -9.63
C ARG A 49 2.92 4.61 -10.88
N ASP A 50 4.23 4.45 -11.04
CA ASP A 50 4.77 3.67 -12.15
C ASP A 50 4.35 2.21 -12.02
N ILE A 51 4.59 1.59 -10.86
CA ILE A 51 4.21 0.20 -10.60
C ILE A 51 2.70 -0.01 -10.72
N LEU A 52 1.89 0.96 -10.30
CA LEU A 52 0.44 0.89 -10.42
C LEU A 52 -0.04 0.72 -11.87
N ARG A 53 0.71 1.23 -12.86
CA ARG A 53 0.38 1.09 -14.29
C ARG A 53 0.64 -0.33 -14.81
N ASP A 54 1.55 -1.05 -14.18
CA ASP A 54 1.98 -2.38 -14.58
C ASP A 54 1.25 -3.51 -13.82
N LEU A 55 0.53 -3.17 -12.74
CA LEU A 55 -0.25 -4.12 -11.95
C LEU A 55 -1.52 -4.58 -12.67
N ASP A 56 -1.84 -5.87 -12.51
CA ASP A 56 -3.14 -6.41 -12.89
C ASP A 56 -4.30 -5.68 -12.18
N PRO A 57 -5.49 -5.56 -12.80
CA PRO A 57 -6.56 -4.71 -12.28
C PRO A 57 -6.96 -4.95 -10.82
N PRO A 58 -7.05 -6.20 -10.30
CA PRO A 58 -7.34 -6.43 -8.88
C PRO A 58 -6.24 -5.91 -7.94
N ALA A 59 -4.97 -6.18 -8.26
CA ALA A 59 -3.81 -5.72 -7.49
C ALA A 59 -3.71 -4.19 -7.52
N ALA A 60 -3.91 -3.58 -8.69
CA ALA A 60 -3.92 -2.13 -8.85
C ALA A 60 -5.01 -1.46 -8.00
N ARG A 61 -6.20 -2.06 -7.93
CA ARG A 61 -7.29 -1.54 -7.07
C ARG A 61 -6.94 -1.63 -5.59
N PHE A 62 -6.30 -2.72 -5.17
CA PHE A 62 -5.85 -2.91 -3.78
C PHE A 62 -4.75 -1.90 -3.42
N ALA A 63 -3.71 -1.79 -4.23
CA ALA A 63 -2.63 -0.80 -4.08
C ALA A 63 -3.18 0.65 -4.00
N SER A 64 -4.10 1.00 -4.89
CA SER A 64 -4.76 2.32 -4.87
C SER A 64 -5.54 2.56 -3.57
N ALA A 65 -6.16 1.53 -2.99
CA ALA A 65 -6.86 1.64 -1.71
C ALA A 65 -5.90 1.84 -0.54
N LEU A 66 -4.73 1.19 -0.55
CA LEU A 66 -3.65 1.42 0.42
C LEU A 66 -3.19 2.87 0.37
N MET A 67 -2.92 3.42 -0.81
CA MET A 67 -2.50 4.82 -0.98
C MET A 67 -3.53 5.81 -0.43
N ARG A 68 -4.83 5.62 -0.73
CA ARG A 68 -5.89 6.48 -0.17
C ARG A 68 -5.98 6.40 1.35
N THR A 69 -5.87 5.20 1.90
CA THR A 69 -5.91 4.98 3.36
C THR A 69 -4.71 5.62 4.05
N ALA A 70 -3.53 5.48 3.46
CA ALA A 70 -2.29 6.07 3.95
C ALA A 70 -2.31 7.61 3.92
N ALA A 71 -2.89 8.21 2.87
CA ALA A 71 -3.10 9.65 2.78
C ALA A 71 -4.08 10.16 3.85
N ARG A 72 -5.19 9.45 4.07
CA ARG A 72 -6.16 9.79 5.13
C ARG A 72 -5.53 9.75 6.52
N ARG A 73 -4.81 8.67 6.86
CA ARG A 73 -4.14 8.53 8.16
C ARG A 73 -3.18 9.68 8.42
N ARG A 74 -2.38 10.07 7.42
CA ARG A 74 -1.46 11.22 7.53
C ARG A 74 -2.17 12.56 7.76
N ALA A 75 -3.31 12.76 7.09
CA ALA A 75 -4.12 13.97 7.32
C ALA A 75 -4.72 14.01 8.72
N GLU A 76 -5.10 12.84 9.26
CA GLU A 76 -5.61 12.71 10.64
C GLU A 76 -4.51 12.97 11.67
N THR A 77 -3.30 12.42 11.49
CA THR A 77 -2.17 12.73 12.38
C THR A 77 -1.75 14.19 12.33
N TRP A 78 -1.78 14.84 11.16
CA TRP A 78 -1.56 16.29 11.07
C TRP A 78 -2.59 17.05 11.91
N LYS A 79 -3.89 16.69 11.82
CA LYS A 79 -4.96 17.37 12.56
C LYS A 79 -4.83 17.18 14.06
N ALA A 80 -4.36 16.02 14.51
CA ALA A 80 -4.16 15.74 15.92
C ALA A 80 -2.95 16.48 16.52
N ALA A 81 -2.00 16.91 15.68
CA ALA A 81 -0.78 17.60 16.09
C ALA A 81 -0.86 19.14 16.02
N ALA A 82 -1.95 19.68 15.45
CA ALA A 82 -2.21 21.11 15.28
C ALA A 82 -3.18 21.64 16.35
#